data_AF-A0A498CY87-F1
#
_entry.id   AF-A0A498CY87-F1
#
_cell.length_a   1.000
_cell.length_b   1.000
_cell.length_c   1.000
_cell.angle_alpha   90.00
_cell.angle_beta   90.00
_cell.angle_gamma   90.00
#
_symmetry.space_group_name_H-M   'P 1'
#
loop_
_entity.id
_entity.type
_entity.pdbx_description
1 polymer ?
#
loop_
_entity_poly.entity_id
_entity_poly.type
_entity_poly.pdbx_seq_one_letter_code
_entity_poly.pdbx_strand_id
1 'polypeptide(L)'
;MKRLIAMLLCACLLLAGCGIPDPPRPAPSRPDAPAAVSVPEQTASSHPEAPSAPAEQPGIEAEPPPEESLSPARTAELLAAALREGDVPALEALANPAFGVEGKLDYWKAVSIDSVSHGEPEQDGEDWLCRFTLEVSDPGETPLKTGENACVARIGCAPYGMWDRYSVLSFAPAGKEIPGTELSRSAAARQVRWMRDFAFFKTFDDPAEIDRGALLDFLLGTAARDYPEEEATPIGIGSGLGYTQAQLDAVAGKYFGLDGFVMTDSPLYDAESGCYGLNGHGGGYRNERIVWIDEGADRCDVWIEQYGEPFQLLPNGALRYTLAPNGDGSFRYLSVKAFPAVPES
;
A
#
# COMPACT_ATOMS: atom_id res chain seq x y z
N MET A 1 7.88 -21.69 -2.01
CA MET A 1 9.00 -20.94 -2.60
C MET A 1 8.70 -19.44 -2.74
N LYS A 2 7.62 -19.00 -3.41
CA LYS A 2 7.27 -17.56 -3.50
C LYS A 2 7.02 -16.87 -2.15
N ARG A 3 6.34 -17.53 -1.21
CA ARG A 3 6.16 -17.05 0.17
C ARG A 3 7.47 -16.97 0.98
N LEU A 4 8.47 -17.75 0.58
CA LEU A 4 9.78 -17.75 1.24
C LEU A 4 10.60 -16.53 0.78
N ILE A 5 10.50 -16.16 -0.50
CA ILE A 5 11.15 -14.97 -1.07
C ILE A 5 10.54 -13.68 -0.50
N ALA A 6 9.20 -13.61 -0.38
CA ALA A 6 8.53 -12.48 0.25
C ALA A 6 8.87 -12.34 1.75
N MET A 7 8.95 -13.47 2.48
CA MET A 7 9.40 -13.46 3.88
C MET A 7 10.89 -13.12 4.01
N LEU A 8 11.74 -13.49 3.05
CA LEU A 8 13.16 -13.14 3.06
C LEU A 8 13.34 -11.63 2.83
N LEU A 9 12.59 -11.04 1.89
CA LEU A 9 12.54 -9.59 1.66
C LEU A 9 12.04 -8.82 2.89
N CYS A 10 10.97 -9.29 3.55
CA CYS A 10 10.50 -8.70 4.81
C CYS A 10 11.52 -8.86 5.96
N ALA A 11 12.20 -10.01 6.05
CA ALA A 11 13.23 -10.24 7.07
C ALA A 11 14.46 -9.36 6.85
N CYS A 12 14.86 -9.11 5.59
CA CYS A 12 15.94 -8.19 5.25
C CYS A 12 15.58 -6.74 5.60
N LEU A 13 14.33 -6.32 5.44
CA LEU A 13 13.84 -5.00 5.83
C LEU A 13 13.78 -4.81 7.36
N LEU A 14 13.42 -5.87 8.10
CA LEU A 14 13.37 -5.85 9.58
C LEU A 14 14.76 -5.91 10.24
N LEU A 15 15.73 -6.58 9.61
CA LEU A 15 17.10 -6.70 10.13
C LEU A 15 17.98 -5.46 9.84
N ALA A 16 17.52 -4.54 8.98
CA ALA A 16 18.24 -3.32 8.60
C ALA A 16 18.11 -2.15 9.62
N GLY A 17 17.45 -2.35 10.76
CA GLY A 17 17.44 -1.35 11.84
C GLY A 17 16.76 -0.02 11.49
N CYS A 18 15.86 -0.02 10.51
CA CYS A 18 15.04 1.14 10.17
C CYS A 18 14.04 1.40 11.31
N GLY A 19 14.38 2.34 12.19
CA GLY A 19 13.43 2.87 13.16
C GLY A 19 12.23 3.43 12.40
N ILE A 20 11.07 2.80 12.57
CA ILE A 20 9.78 3.41 12.26
C ILE A 20 9.73 4.69 13.13
N PRO A 21 9.60 5.90 12.55
CA PRO A 21 9.41 7.08 13.37
C PRO A 21 8.10 6.90 14.14
N ASP A 22 8.17 7.01 15.48
CA ASP A 22 6.98 7.03 16.32
C ASP A 22 5.96 8.03 15.75
N PRO A 23 4.66 7.68 15.69
CA PRO A 23 3.65 8.64 15.29
C PRO A 23 3.72 9.88 16.20
N PRO A 24 3.49 11.10 15.66
CA PRO A 24 3.63 12.32 16.44
C PRO A 24 2.69 12.27 17.66
N ARG A 25 3.26 12.32 18.87
CA ARG A 25 2.47 12.38 20.10
C ARG A 25 1.60 13.63 20.10
N PRO A 26 0.32 13.54 20.49
CA PRO A 26 -0.52 14.71 20.70
C PRO A 26 0.14 15.66 21.72
N ALA A 27 0.13 16.96 21.42
CA ALA A 27 0.66 17.99 22.31
C ALA A 27 -0.05 17.93 23.68
N PRO A 28 0.68 17.95 24.82
CA PRO A 28 0.06 17.91 26.13
C PRO A 28 -0.57 19.26 26.47
N SER A 29 -1.89 19.27 26.63
CA SER A 29 -2.66 20.31 27.28
C SER A 29 -2.17 20.47 28.74
N ARG A 30 -1.66 21.66 29.09
CA ARG A 30 -1.41 22.07 30.48
C ARG A 30 -2.75 22.39 31.17
N PRO A 31 -2.88 22.20 32.50
CA PRO A 31 -2.43 23.27 33.42
C PRO A 31 -1.69 22.79 34.69
N ASP A 32 -0.81 23.67 35.17
CA ASP A 32 -0.42 23.99 36.57
C ASP A 32 0.02 22.89 37.59
N ALA A 33 1.36 22.75 37.70
CA ALA A 33 2.26 22.86 38.88
C ALA A 33 1.90 22.29 40.30
N PRO A 34 2.87 22.11 41.23
CA PRO A 34 4.17 21.40 41.15
C PRO A 34 4.56 20.54 42.41
N ALA A 35 5.60 19.71 42.24
CA ALA A 35 6.70 19.33 43.15
C ALA A 35 6.50 18.57 44.50
N ALA A 36 7.24 17.44 44.67
CA ALA A 36 8.19 17.14 45.78
C ALA A 36 8.78 15.70 45.63
N VAL A 37 10.08 15.49 45.37
CA VAL A 37 11.25 15.29 46.28
C VAL A 37 11.45 13.84 46.84
N SER A 38 12.49 13.19 46.28
CA SER A 38 13.60 12.35 46.82
C SER A 38 13.51 11.41 48.06
N VAL A 39 13.86 10.11 47.82
CA VAL A 39 14.81 9.09 48.45
C VAL A 39 15.38 9.39 49.88
N PRO A 40 15.82 8.43 50.77
CA PRO A 40 16.56 7.18 50.47
C PRO A 40 16.61 5.92 51.42
N GLU A 41 17.21 4.85 50.86
CA GLU A 41 18.14 3.78 51.34
C GLU A 41 18.12 3.07 52.73
N GLN A 42 18.72 1.85 52.71
CA GLN A 42 19.36 1.00 53.76
C GLN A 42 18.50 -0.17 54.31
N THR A 43 18.94 -1.43 54.52
CA THR A 43 20.27 -2.09 54.57
C THR A 43 20.12 -3.64 54.49
N ALA A 44 21.25 -4.34 54.29
CA ALA A 44 21.43 -5.77 53.99
C ALA A 44 21.31 -6.79 55.16
N SER A 45 21.11 -8.09 54.83
CA SER A 45 22.05 -9.21 55.06
C SER A 45 21.42 -10.59 55.46
N SER A 46 22.00 -11.65 54.86
CA SER A 46 22.24 -13.04 55.34
C SER A 46 21.14 -14.15 55.30
N HIS A 47 21.46 -15.22 54.54
CA HIS A 47 20.93 -16.61 54.55
C HIS A 47 21.69 -17.50 55.59
N PRO A 48 21.31 -18.77 55.93
CA PRO A 48 20.63 -19.80 55.10
C PRO A 48 19.55 -20.74 55.76
N GLU A 49 18.82 -21.46 54.87
CA GLU A 49 18.11 -22.79 54.89
C GLU A 49 17.62 -23.44 56.21
N ALA A 50 16.52 -24.22 56.32
CA ALA A 50 15.28 -24.65 55.62
C ALA A 50 14.59 -25.66 56.62
N PRO A 51 13.27 -26.05 56.58
CA PRO A 51 12.70 -26.85 55.48
C PRO A 51 11.17 -26.70 55.16
N SER A 52 10.86 -26.83 53.86
CA SER A 52 9.74 -27.54 53.21
C SER A 52 8.25 -27.29 53.55
N ALA A 53 7.51 -26.71 52.58
CA ALA A 53 6.21 -27.17 52.05
C ALA A 53 5.86 -26.39 50.74
N PRO A 54 5.12 -26.98 49.77
CA PRO A 54 5.18 -26.61 48.35
C PRO A 54 4.45 -25.32 47.99
N ALA A 55 5.08 -24.52 47.13
CA ALA A 55 4.56 -23.27 46.59
C ALA A 55 3.35 -23.50 45.67
N GLU A 56 2.29 -22.72 45.89
CA GLU A 56 1.21 -22.50 44.94
C GLU A 56 1.81 -21.98 43.63
N GLN A 57 1.49 -22.64 42.51
CA GLN A 57 1.79 -22.10 41.19
C GLN A 57 1.00 -20.79 41.02
N PRO A 58 1.65 -19.67 40.66
CA PRO A 58 0.94 -18.45 40.35
C PRO A 58 0.06 -18.69 39.13
N GLY A 59 -1.19 -18.24 39.24
CA GLY A 59 -2.20 -18.35 38.20
C GLY A 59 -1.65 -17.85 36.87
N ILE A 60 -1.72 -18.71 35.86
CA ILE A 60 -1.53 -18.33 34.48
C ILE A 60 -2.60 -17.26 34.22
N GLU A 61 -2.17 -16.00 34.11
CA GLU A 61 -2.98 -14.96 33.45
C GLU A 61 -3.37 -15.55 32.11
N ALA A 62 -4.67 -15.80 31.93
CA ALA A 62 -5.18 -16.23 30.65
C ALA A 62 -4.73 -15.21 29.62
N GLU A 63 -4.00 -15.66 28.59
CA GLU A 63 -3.76 -14.84 27.42
C GLU A 63 -5.11 -14.24 27.00
N PRO A 64 -5.16 -12.93 26.68
CA PRO A 64 -6.37 -12.36 26.10
C PRO A 64 -6.76 -13.25 24.91
N PRO A 65 -8.06 -13.53 24.71
CA PRO A 65 -8.48 -14.37 23.61
C PRO A 65 -7.82 -13.84 22.33
N PRO A 66 -7.30 -14.73 21.46
CA PRO A 66 -6.67 -14.28 20.23
C PRO A 66 -7.67 -13.35 19.53
N GLU A 67 -7.24 -12.12 19.24
CA GLU A 67 -8.05 -11.21 18.43
C GLU A 67 -8.48 -12.00 17.21
N GLU A 68 -9.80 -12.17 17.02
CA GLU A 68 -10.32 -12.91 15.87
C GLU A 68 -9.72 -12.29 14.62
N SER A 69 -8.81 -13.02 13.97
CA SER A 69 -8.25 -12.59 12.70
C SER A 69 -9.43 -12.39 11.75
N LEU A 70 -9.74 -11.13 11.40
CA LEU A 70 -10.83 -10.84 10.49
C LEU A 70 -10.60 -11.64 9.21
N SER A 71 -11.56 -12.45 8.80
CA SER A 71 -11.56 -13.09 7.48
C SER A 71 -12.16 -12.13 6.44
N PRO A 72 -11.93 -12.35 5.13
CA PRO A 72 -12.60 -11.58 4.08
C PRO A 72 -14.13 -11.55 4.24
N ALA A 73 -14.72 -12.71 4.59
CA ALA A 73 -16.16 -12.84 4.84
C ALA A 73 -16.59 -12.00 6.04
N ARG A 74 -15.85 -12.06 7.16
CA ARG A 74 -16.16 -11.26 8.34
C ARG A 74 -16.03 -9.76 8.07
N THR A 75 -15.02 -9.33 7.32
CA THR A 75 -14.86 -7.94 6.89
C THR A 75 -16.03 -7.48 6.02
N ALA A 76 -16.52 -8.33 5.10
CA ALA A 76 -17.69 -8.03 4.28
C ALA A 76 -18.98 -7.91 5.10
N GLU A 77 -19.20 -8.80 6.06
CA GLU A 77 -20.34 -8.74 6.99
C GLU A 77 -20.34 -7.44 7.81
N LEU A 78 -19.18 -7.08 8.38
CA LEU A 78 -19.01 -5.86 9.16
C LEU A 78 -19.22 -4.62 8.31
N LEU A 79 -18.71 -4.62 7.07
CA LEU A 79 -18.96 -3.54 6.12
C LEU A 79 -20.45 -3.41 5.80
N ALA A 80 -21.15 -4.52 5.58
CA ALA A 80 -22.59 -4.49 5.31
C ALA A 80 -23.39 -3.92 6.49
N ALA A 81 -23.01 -4.25 7.73
CA ALA A 81 -23.62 -3.70 8.93
C ALA A 81 -23.35 -2.20 9.06
N ALA A 82 -22.09 -1.77 8.91
CA ALA A 82 -21.70 -0.37 9.01
C ALA A 82 -22.41 0.51 7.97
N LEU A 83 -22.51 0.04 6.72
CA LEU A 83 -23.25 0.74 5.65
C LEU A 83 -24.74 0.86 5.99
N ARG A 84 -25.37 -0.22 6.46
CA ARG A 84 -26.81 -0.22 6.79
C ARG A 84 -27.14 0.71 7.95
N GLU A 85 -26.25 0.79 8.94
CA GLU A 85 -26.45 1.60 10.14
C GLU A 85 -25.98 3.06 9.97
N GLY A 86 -25.29 3.38 8.87
CA GLY A 86 -24.63 4.68 8.69
C GLY A 86 -23.53 4.91 9.72
N ASP A 87 -22.91 3.84 10.24
CA ASP A 87 -21.89 3.90 11.30
C ASP A 87 -20.53 4.28 10.71
N VAL A 88 -20.29 5.60 10.65
CA VAL A 88 -19.03 6.16 10.16
C VAL A 88 -17.81 5.67 10.95
N PRO A 89 -17.79 5.67 12.29
CA PRO A 89 -16.70 5.07 13.06
C PRO A 89 -16.39 3.61 12.67
N ALA A 90 -17.42 2.79 12.42
CA ALA A 90 -17.21 1.42 11.96
C ALA A 90 -16.62 1.35 10.54
N LEU A 91 -17.05 2.22 9.61
CA LEU A 91 -16.44 2.32 8.28
C LEU A 91 -14.95 2.72 8.38
N GLU A 92 -14.63 3.69 9.22
CA GLU A 92 -13.24 4.13 9.44
C GLU A 92 -12.36 3.01 10.01
N ALA A 93 -12.91 2.21 10.94
CA ALA A 93 -12.20 1.06 11.52
C ALA A 93 -11.99 -0.11 10.54
N LEU A 94 -12.79 -0.19 9.48
CA LEU A 94 -12.66 -1.19 8.41
C LEU A 94 -11.73 -0.73 7.28
N ALA A 95 -11.52 0.57 7.12
CA ALA A 95 -10.60 1.11 6.14
C ALA A 95 -9.14 0.71 6.46
N ASN A 96 -8.32 0.59 5.42
CA ASN A 96 -6.89 0.42 5.62
C ASN A 96 -6.31 1.68 6.34
N PRO A 97 -5.65 1.51 7.50
CA PRO A 97 -5.14 2.64 8.30
C PRO A 97 -4.06 3.47 7.59
N ALA A 98 -3.41 2.92 6.55
CA ALA A 98 -2.45 3.65 5.72
C ALA A 98 -3.02 4.94 5.10
N PHE A 99 -4.35 5.00 4.88
CA PHE A 99 -5.00 6.13 4.22
C PHE A 99 -5.42 7.25 5.18
N GLY A 100 -5.30 7.05 6.50
CA GLY A 100 -5.62 8.04 7.52
C GLY A 100 -7.02 8.61 7.36
N VAL A 101 -8.05 7.77 7.54
CA VAL A 101 -9.45 8.09 7.18
C VAL A 101 -10.26 8.78 8.27
N GLU A 102 -9.70 8.93 9.47
CA GLU A 102 -10.39 9.52 10.63
C GLU A 102 -10.98 10.91 10.31
N GLY A 103 -12.30 11.03 10.48
CA GLY A 103 -13.08 12.25 10.22
C GLY A 103 -13.29 12.57 8.74
N LYS A 104 -12.87 11.71 7.81
CA LYS A 104 -13.01 11.95 6.36
C LYS A 104 -14.26 11.33 5.75
N LEU A 105 -14.93 10.43 6.46
CA LEU A 105 -16.08 9.66 5.94
C LEU A 105 -17.44 10.27 6.34
N ASP A 106 -17.45 11.49 6.88
CA ASP A 106 -18.67 12.15 7.38
C ASP A 106 -19.78 12.33 6.33
N TYR A 107 -19.42 12.37 5.05
CA TYR A 107 -20.39 12.44 3.94
C TYR A 107 -21.30 11.19 3.87
N TRP A 108 -20.88 10.05 4.43
CA TRP A 108 -21.72 8.86 4.55
C TRP A 108 -22.88 9.02 5.55
N LYS A 109 -22.80 9.97 6.49
CA LYS A 109 -23.90 10.26 7.44
C LYS A 109 -25.15 10.79 6.75
N ALA A 110 -24.99 11.39 5.57
CA ALA A 110 -26.10 11.93 4.78
C ALA A 110 -26.76 10.87 3.89
N VAL A 111 -26.15 9.68 3.73
CA VAL A 111 -26.68 8.61 2.90
C VAL A 111 -27.68 7.78 3.72
N SER A 112 -28.90 7.61 3.21
CA SER A 112 -29.91 6.74 3.79
C SER A 112 -30.00 5.44 2.99
N ILE A 113 -29.64 4.33 3.63
CA ILE A 113 -29.64 2.99 3.03
C ILE A 113 -30.70 2.13 3.72
N ASP A 114 -31.73 1.75 2.98
CA ASP A 114 -32.86 0.98 3.49
C ASP A 114 -32.49 -0.50 3.67
N SER A 115 -31.63 -1.02 2.78
CA SER A 115 -31.13 -2.39 2.89
C SER A 115 -29.77 -2.57 2.22
N VAL A 116 -29.01 -3.52 2.75
CA VAL A 116 -27.70 -3.93 2.22
C VAL A 116 -27.69 -5.45 2.13
N SER A 117 -27.34 -5.96 0.96
CA SER A 117 -27.00 -7.36 0.74
C SER A 117 -25.61 -7.47 0.11
N HIS A 118 -24.95 -8.60 0.32
CA HIS A 118 -23.66 -8.88 -0.29
C HIS A 118 -23.54 -10.35 -0.69
N GLY A 119 -22.67 -10.63 -1.65
CA GLY A 119 -22.28 -11.98 -2.01
C GLY A 119 -21.20 -12.54 -1.10
N GLU A 120 -20.77 -13.76 -1.40
CA GLU A 120 -19.55 -14.33 -0.83
C GLU A 120 -18.32 -13.64 -1.45
N PRO A 121 -17.28 -13.29 -0.67
CA PRO A 121 -16.03 -12.80 -1.23
C PRO A 121 -15.37 -13.86 -2.12
N GLU A 122 -14.96 -13.45 -3.31
CA GLU A 122 -14.26 -14.28 -4.29
C GLU A 122 -12.79 -13.85 -4.36
N GLN A 123 -11.86 -14.80 -4.35
CA GLN A 123 -10.43 -14.50 -4.52
C GLN A 123 -10.20 -13.91 -5.92
N ASP A 124 -9.52 -12.77 -5.99
CA ASP A 124 -9.21 -12.06 -7.22
C ASP A 124 -7.77 -11.51 -7.16
N GLY A 125 -6.85 -12.25 -7.78
CA GLY A 125 -5.41 -11.99 -7.61
C GLY A 125 -4.98 -12.26 -6.17
N GLU A 126 -4.34 -11.27 -5.54
CA GLU A 126 -3.86 -11.35 -4.15
C GLU A 126 -4.92 -10.91 -3.13
N ASP A 127 -5.96 -10.22 -3.59
CA ASP A 127 -7.04 -9.68 -2.78
C ASP A 127 -8.35 -10.50 -2.96
N TRP A 128 -9.41 -10.05 -2.31
CA TRP A 128 -10.75 -10.58 -2.40
C TRP A 128 -11.71 -9.51 -2.92
N LEU A 129 -12.62 -9.89 -3.81
CA LEU A 129 -13.71 -9.03 -4.25
C LEU A 129 -15.03 -9.50 -3.64
N CYS A 130 -15.78 -8.56 -3.07
CA CYS A 130 -17.13 -8.83 -2.58
C CYS A 130 -18.12 -7.85 -3.25
N ARG A 131 -19.19 -8.38 -3.83
CA ARG A 131 -20.23 -7.60 -4.49
C ARG A 131 -21.31 -7.23 -3.47
N PHE A 132 -21.71 -5.97 -3.45
CA PHE A 132 -22.75 -5.41 -2.59
C PHE A 132 -23.90 -4.87 -3.44
N THR A 133 -25.11 -5.01 -2.92
CA THR A 133 -26.31 -4.35 -3.45
C THR A 133 -26.90 -3.49 -2.34
N LEU A 134 -27.01 -2.18 -2.59
CA LEU A 134 -27.51 -1.18 -1.66
C LEU A 134 -28.86 -0.68 -2.17
N GLU A 135 -29.91 -0.76 -1.36
CA GLU A 135 -31.17 -0.05 -1.62
C GLU A 135 -31.09 1.31 -0.92
N VAL A 136 -30.99 2.39 -1.69
CA VAL A 136 -30.73 3.74 -1.20
C VAL A 136 -32.00 4.58 -1.30
N SER A 137 -32.48 5.13 -0.19
CA SER A 137 -33.61 6.07 -0.18
C SER A 137 -33.16 7.51 -0.42
N ASP A 138 -32.02 7.89 0.13
CA ASP A 138 -31.40 9.21 -0.06
C ASP A 138 -29.87 9.05 -0.30
N PRO A 139 -29.35 9.42 -1.47
CA PRO A 139 -27.92 9.31 -1.75
C PRO A 139 -27.07 10.39 -1.04
N GLY A 140 -27.68 11.40 -0.41
CA GLY A 140 -26.96 12.50 0.21
C GLY A 140 -26.06 13.22 -0.79
N GLU A 141 -24.78 13.39 -0.43
CA GLU A 141 -23.76 14.03 -1.28
C GLU A 141 -22.96 13.02 -2.14
N THR A 142 -23.34 11.75 -2.13
CA THR A 142 -22.64 10.70 -2.88
C THR A 142 -23.15 10.57 -4.32
N PRO A 143 -22.37 10.00 -5.26
CA PRO A 143 -22.82 9.70 -6.62
C PRO A 143 -23.77 8.49 -6.71
N LEU A 144 -24.23 7.94 -5.57
CA LEU A 144 -25.25 6.89 -5.57
C LEU A 144 -26.58 7.44 -6.08
N LYS A 145 -27.47 6.55 -6.51
CA LYS A 145 -28.82 6.91 -6.98
C LYS A 145 -29.85 6.42 -5.97
N THR A 146 -31.00 7.08 -5.90
CA THR A 146 -32.16 6.48 -5.20
C THR A 146 -32.56 5.17 -5.89
N GLY A 147 -32.85 4.15 -5.09
CA GLY A 147 -33.11 2.78 -5.51
C GLY A 147 -31.88 1.87 -5.40
N GLU A 148 -31.86 0.82 -6.21
CA GLU A 148 -30.83 -0.21 -6.17
C GLU A 148 -29.49 0.27 -6.77
N ASN A 149 -28.40 0.09 -6.03
CA ASN A 149 -27.03 0.37 -6.46
C ASN A 149 -26.13 -0.86 -6.28
N ALA A 150 -25.44 -1.25 -7.35
CA ALA A 150 -24.43 -2.30 -7.30
C ALA A 150 -23.04 -1.72 -7.00
N CYS A 151 -22.40 -2.20 -5.94
CA CYS A 151 -21.06 -1.80 -5.51
C CYS A 151 -20.13 -3.01 -5.37
N VAL A 152 -18.83 -2.78 -5.36
CA VAL A 152 -17.79 -3.79 -5.15
C VAL A 152 -16.84 -3.28 -4.08
N ALA A 153 -16.53 -4.14 -3.12
CA ALA A 153 -15.45 -3.94 -2.16
C ALA A 153 -14.25 -4.81 -2.53
N ARG A 154 -13.06 -4.22 -2.56
CA ARG A 154 -11.80 -4.97 -2.54
C ARG A 154 -11.32 -5.09 -1.10
N ILE A 155 -11.19 -6.33 -0.64
CA ILE A 155 -10.83 -6.69 0.72
C ILE A 155 -9.49 -7.42 0.69
N GLY A 156 -8.54 -6.94 1.48
CA GLY A 156 -7.21 -7.54 1.52
C GLY A 156 -6.47 -7.14 2.78
N CYS A 157 -5.38 -7.85 3.05
CA CYS A 157 -4.40 -7.35 4.00
C CYS A 157 -3.69 -6.17 3.35
N ALA A 158 -3.24 -5.24 4.17
CA ALA A 158 -2.45 -4.17 3.64
C ALA A 158 -1.16 -4.71 3.00
N PRO A 159 -0.73 -4.14 1.86
CA PRO A 159 0.50 -4.52 1.18
C PRO A 159 1.72 -4.68 2.10
N TYR A 160 2.64 -5.55 1.70
CA TYR A 160 3.93 -5.79 2.37
C TYR A 160 3.84 -6.36 3.80
N GLY A 161 2.69 -6.91 4.19
CA GLY A 161 2.53 -7.57 5.50
C GLY A 161 2.66 -6.63 6.68
N MET A 162 2.52 -5.31 6.48
CA MET A 162 2.61 -4.34 7.57
C MET A 162 1.41 -4.42 8.53
N TRP A 163 0.32 -5.05 8.08
CA TRP A 163 -0.84 -5.36 8.92
C TRP A 163 -1.41 -6.73 8.55
N ASP A 164 -1.59 -7.59 9.54
CA ASP A 164 -2.14 -8.95 9.38
C ASP A 164 -3.69 -8.98 9.36
N ARG A 165 -4.32 -7.80 9.30
CA ARG A 165 -5.79 -7.66 9.36
C ARG A 165 -6.36 -7.35 7.98
N TYR A 166 -7.39 -8.09 7.59
CA TYR A 166 -8.17 -7.80 6.40
C TYR A 166 -8.93 -6.48 6.56
N SER A 167 -8.76 -5.60 5.59
CA SER A 167 -9.34 -4.25 5.54
C SER A 167 -9.99 -4.01 4.18
N VAL A 168 -10.83 -2.98 4.11
CA VAL A 168 -11.38 -2.49 2.85
C VAL A 168 -10.31 -1.62 2.18
N LEU A 169 -9.81 -2.09 1.05
CA LEU A 169 -8.81 -1.41 0.22
C LEU A 169 -9.48 -0.42 -0.74
N SER A 170 -10.69 -0.75 -1.20
CA SER A 170 -11.55 0.12 -2.00
C SER A 170 -13.01 -0.30 -1.89
N PHE A 171 -13.91 0.67 -1.99
CA PHE A 171 -15.34 0.49 -2.21
C PHE A 171 -15.78 1.39 -3.37
N ALA A 172 -16.42 0.82 -4.38
CA ALA A 172 -16.70 1.50 -5.64
C ALA A 172 -18.01 1.02 -6.28
N PRO A 173 -18.66 1.82 -7.14
CA PRO A 173 -19.73 1.32 -8.01
C PRO A 173 -19.21 0.19 -8.92
N ALA A 174 -20.00 -0.87 -9.12
CA ALA A 174 -19.53 -2.10 -9.77
C ALA A 174 -19.00 -1.90 -11.21
N GLY A 175 -19.49 -0.89 -11.94
CA GLY A 175 -19.04 -0.56 -13.29
C GLY A 175 -17.69 0.16 -13.38
N LYS A 176 -17.03 0.44 -12.25
CA LYS A 176 -15.76 1.19 -12.17
C LYS A 176 -14.55 0.33 -11.84
N GLU A 177 -14.72 -0.92 -11.43
CA GLU A 177 -13.63 -1.81 -11.06
C GLU A 177 -13.31 -2.78 -12.22
N ILE A 178 -12.07 -2.76 -12.71
CA ILE A 178 -11.55 -3.85 -13.55
C ILE A 178 -11.05 -4.97 -12.62
N PRO A 179 -11.51 -6.22 -12.77
CA PRO A 179 -11.05 -7.33 -11.94
C PRO A 179 -9.51 -7.48 -11.93
N GLY A 180 -8.93 -7.72 -10.77
CA GLY A 180 -7.49 -7.96 -10.58
C GLY A 180 -6.96 -9.13 -11.38
N THR A 181 -7.77 -10.18 -11.58
CA THR A 181 -7.46 -11.30 -12.50
C THR A 181 -7.32 -10.87 -13.95
N GLU A 182 -8.08 -9.87 -14.41
CA GLU A 182 -7.95 -9.27 -15.74
C GLU A 182 -6.72 -8.35 -15.80
N LEU A 183 -6.53 -7.50 -14.79
CA LEU A 183 -5.36 -6.62 -14.69
C LEU A 183 -4.04 -7.42 -14.64
N SER A 184 -4.05 -8.60 -14.02
CA SER A 184 -2.89 -9.50 -13.98
C SER A 184 -2.53 -10.08 -15.34
N ARG A 185 -3.45 -10.11 -16.31
CA ARG A 185 -3.20 -10.59 -17.68
C ARG A 185 -2.61 -9.51 -18.58
N SER A 186 -2.88 -8.22 -18.33
CA SER A 186 -2.28 -7.12 -19.09
C SER A 186 -0.86 -6.83 -18.58
N ALA A 187 0.13 -6.99 -19.46
CA ALA A 187 1.52 -6.65 -19.14
C ALA A 187 1.69 -5.14 -18.94
N ALA A 188 0.94 -4.30 -19.67
CA ALA A 188 0.91 -2.86 -19.50
C ALA A 188 0.38 -2.48 -18.10
N ALA A 189 -0.74 -3.07 -17.67
CA ALA A 189 -1.31 -2.80 -16.35
C ALA A 189 -0.35 -3.20 -15.22
N ARG A 190 0.28 -4.37 -15.30
CA ARG A 190 1.27 -4.81 -14.30
C ARG A 190 2.48 -3.87 -14.25
N GLN A 191 2.98 -3.45 -15.40
CA GLN A 191 4.10 -2.52 -15.47
C GLN A 191 3.74 -1.15 -14.90
N VAL A 192 2.55 -0.62 -15.21
CA VAL A 192 2.07 0.64 -14.64
C VAL A 192 1.86 0.55 -13.13
N ARG A 193 1.32 -0.55 -12.60
CA ARG A 193 1.25 -0.79 -11.15
C ARG A 193 2.63 -0.76 -10.51
N TRP A 194 3.60 -1.46 -11.09
CA TRP A 194 5.00 -1.42 -10.65
C TRP A 194 5.55 0.01 -10.63
N MET A 195 5.24 0.82 -11.66
CA MET A 195 5.59 2.23 -11.67
C MET A 195 5.00 2.99 -10.49
N ARG A 196 3.72 2.78 -10.17
CA ARG A 196 3.04 3.49 -9.08
C ARG A 196 3.59 3.15 -7.71
N ASP A 197 4.01 1.91 -7.53
CA ASP A 197 4.57 1.40 -6.27
C ASP A 197 5.95 1.99 -5.97
N PHE A 198 6.77 2.22 -7.01
CA PHE A 198 8.18 2.62 -6.86
C PHE A 198 8.51 4.04 -7.32
N ALA A 199 7.71 4.67 -8.18
CA ALA A 199 8.04 6.00 -8.70
C ALA A 199 7.51 7.12 -7.81
N PHE A 200 8.41 7.99 -7.36
CA PHE A 200 8.07 9.19 -6.59
C PHE A 200 7.61 10.38 -7.44
N PHE A 201 7.84 10.32 -8.76
CA PHE A 201 7.37 11.35 -9.68
C PHE A 201 5.93 11.10 -10.15
N LYS A 202 5.19 12.18 -10.35
CA LYS A 202 3.74 12.14 -10.63
C LYS A 202 3.41 12.14 -12.12
N THR A 203 4.13 12.93 -12.91
CA THR A 203 3.85 13.18 -14.33
C THR A 203 5.14 13.53 -15.08
N PHE A 204 5.16 13.29 -16.38
CA PHE A 204 6.20 13.74 -17.32
C PHE A 204 5.67 13.70 -18.75
N ASP A 205 6.11 14.62 -19.61
CA ASP A 205 5.78 14.60 -21.04
C ASP A 205 6.80 13.80 -21.85
N ASP A 206 8.06 13.80 -21.40
CA ASP A 206 9.16 12.99 -21.93
C ASP A 206 9.97 12.36 -20.79
N PRO A 207 10.37 11.07 -20.89
CA PRO A 207 11.21 10.44 -19.87
C PRO A 207 12.49 11.20 -19.49
N ALA A 208 13.07 11.97 -20.41
CA ALA A 208 14.28 12.77 -20.16
C ALA A 208 14.06 13.92 -19.15
N GLU A 209 12.80 14.29 -18.89
CA GLU A 209 12.43 15.35 -17.95
C GLU A 209 12.28 14.86 -16.50
N ILE A 210 12.28 13.54 -16.30
CA ILE A 210 12.11 12.93 -14.98
C ILE A 210 13.30 13.32 -14.09
N ASP A 211 13.01 13.68 -12.83
CA ASP A 211 14.04 13.89 -11.82
C ASP A 211 14.95 12.66 -11.73
N ARG A 212 16.26 12.88 -11.91
CA ARG A 212 17.23 11.79 -12.03
C ARG A 212 17.34 10.98 -10.75
N GLY A 213 17.17 11.58 -9.58
CA GLY A 213 17.18 10.87 -8.30
C GLY A 213 15.99 9.91 -8.21
N ALA A 214 14.79 10.40 -8.48
CA ALA A 214 13.58 9.59 -8.47
C ALA A 214 13.58 8.51 -9.57
N LEU A 215 14.19 8.78 -10.73
CA LEU A 215 14.39 7.78 -11.78
C LEU A 215 15.39 6.70 -11.36
N LEU A 216 16.51 7.06 -10.69
CA LEU A 216 17.49 6.09 -10.19
C LEU A 216 16.84 5.09 -9.23
N ASP A 217 16.04 5.54 -8.26
CA ASP A 217 15.34 4.65 -7.32
C ASP A 217 14.42 3.65 -8.06
N PHE A 218 13.66 4.13 -9.05
CA PHE A 218 12.80 3.26 -9.87
C PHE A 218 13.60 2.26 -10.70
N LEU A 219 14.70 2.69 -11.32
CA LEU A 219 15.56 1.83 -12.14
C LEU A 219 16.22 0.75 -11.29
N LEU A 220 16.64 1.05 -10.07
CA LEU A 220 17.22 0.09 -9.13
C LEU A 220 16.19 -0.96 -8.69
N GLY A 221 14.97 -0.54 -8.35
CA GLY A 221 13.88 -1.47 -8.06
C GLY A 221 13.57 -2.38 -9.25
N THR A 222 13.57 -1.81 -10.46
CA THR A 222 13.32 -2.57 -11.69
C THR A 222 14.48 -3.51 -12.03
N ALA A 223 15.73 -3.11 -11.79
CA ALA A 223 16.90 -3.98 -11.93
C ALA A 223 16.82 -5.16 -10.95
N ALA A 224 16.42 -4.94 -9.71
CA ALA A 224 16.23 -6.00 -8.72
C ALA A 224 15.15 -7.04 -9.11
N ARG A 225 14.18 -6.61 -9.93
CA ARG A 225 13.16 -7.51 -10.46
C ARG A 225 13.64 -8.27 -11.70
N ASP A 226 14.35 -7.58 -12.59
CA ASP A 226 14.75 -8.13 -13.90
C ASP A 226 16.04 -8.97 -13.82
N TYR A 227 16.89 -8.72 -12.82
CA TYR A 227 18.12 -9.48 -12.54
C TYR A 227 17.99 -10.20 -11.19
N PRO A 228 18.11 -11.54 -11.15
CA PRO A 228 18.00 -12.30 -9.90
C PRO A 228 19.17 -11.99 -8.95
N GLU A 229 19.00 -12.29 -7.65
CA GLU A 229 19.99 -11.96 -6.61
C GLU A 229 21.37 -12.56 -6.88
N GLU A 230 21.45 -13.70 -7.56
CA GLU A 230 22.73 -14.33 -7.95
C GLU A 230 23.51 -13.52 -8.99
N GLU A 231 22.84 -12.60 -9.71
CA GLU A 231 23.44 -11.66 -10.66
C GLU A 231 23.68 -10.27 -10.05
N ALA A 232 23.29 -10.06 -8.79
CA ALA A 232 23.57 -8.84 -8.04
C ALA A 232 24.93 -8.93 -7.33
N THR A 233 25.61 -7.78 -7.23
CA THR A 233 26.92 -7.70 -6.56
C THR A 233 26.73 -7.35 -5.09
N PRO A 234 27.32 -8.10 -4.14
CA PRO A 234 27.28 -7.70 -2.73
C PRO A 234 27.97 -6.34 -2.51
N ILE A 235 27.33 -5.43 -1.78
CA ILE A 235 27.87 -4.08 -1.51
C ILE A 235 27.61 -3.66 -0.05
N GLY A 236 28.32 -2.62 0.42
CA GLY A 236 28.24 -2.14 1.79
C GLY A 236 27.09 -1.16 2.10
N ILE A 237 26.25 -0.83 1.11
CA ILE A 237 25.18 0.18 1.23
C ILE A 237 23.79 -0.43 0.95
N GLY A 238 22.75 0.12 1.59
CA GLY A 238 21.36 -0.29 1.36
C GLY A 238 21.07 -1.75 1.76
N SER A 239 20.35 -2.49 0.90
CA SER A 239 19.98 -3.89 1.12
C SER A 239 21.14 -4.89 1.00
N GLY A 240 22.38 -4.42 0.79
CA GLY A 240 23.56 -5.26 0.60
C GLY A 240 23.70 -5.84 -0.82
N LEU A 241 22.83 -5.46 -1.75
CA LEU A 241 22.86 -5.85 -3.16
C LEU A 241 23.04 -4.63 -4.06
N GLY A 242 23.90 -4.76 -5.07
CA GLY A 242 24.30 -3.72 -6.00
C GLY A 242 24.12 -4.11 -7.46
N TYR A 243 23.74 -3.13 -8.27
CA TYR A 243 23.55 -3.27 -9.71
C TYR A 243 24.58 -2.45 -10.48
N THR A 244 25.16 -3.04 -11.51
CA THR A 244 26.19 -2.41 -12.34
C THR A 244 25.63 -1.30 -13.21
N GLN A 245 26.51 -0.40 -13.68
CA GLN A 245 26.16 0.63 -14.68
C GLN A 245 25.49 0.02 -15.92
N ALA A 246 25.99 -1.12 -16.42
CA ALA A 246 25.44 -1.78 -17.61
C ALA A 246 24.02 -2.31 -17.38
N GLN A 247 23.71 -2.82 -16.18
CA GLN A 247 22.35 -3.25 -15.83
C GLN A 247 21.40 -2.06 -15.74
N LEU A 248 21.83 -0.93 -15.14
CA LEU A 248 21.03 0.29 -15.12
C LEU A 248 20.77 0.84 -16.52
N ASP A 249 21.80 0.90 -17.37
CA ASP A 249 21.66 1.34 -18.77
C ASP A 249 20.68 0.46 -19.54
N ALA A 250 20.75 -0.86 -19.36
CA ALA A 250 19.83 -1.80 -20.01
C ALA A 250 18.38 -1.59 -19.59
N VAL A 251 18.11 -1.39 -18.29
CA VAL A 251 16.77 -1.13 -17.77
C VAL A 251 16.28 0.26 -18.22
N ALA A 252 17.13 1.28 -18.17
CA ALA A 252 16.82 2.62 -18.64
C ALA A 252 16.47 2.65 -20.15
N GLY A 253 17.24 1.94 -20.96
CA GLY A 253 16.97 1.76 -22.39
C GLY A 253 15.66 1.02 -22.63
N LYS A 254 15.44 -0.10 -21.93
CA LYS A 254 14.23 -0.93 -22.11
C LYS A 254 12.94 -0.19 -21.73
N TYR A 255 12.91 0.47 -20.57
CA TYR A 255 11.67 1.04 -20.03
C TYR A 255 11.47 2.50 -20.35
N PHE A 256 12.52 3.26 -20.68
CA PHE A 256 12.42 4.69 -20.97
C PHE A 256 13.04 5.11 -22.31
N GLY A 257 13.70 4.19 -23.03
CA GLY A 257 14.33 4.50 -24.31
C GLY A 257 15.57 5.40 -24.19
N LEU A 258 16.22 5.39 -23.02
CA LEU A 258 17.43 6.19 -22.78
C LEU A 258 18.67 5.44 -23.30
N ASP A 259 19.59 6.17 -23.95
CA ASP A 259 20.86 5.59 -24.44
C ASP A 259 21.81 5.19 -23.30
N GLY A 260 21.58 5.73 -22.10
CA GLY A 260 22.32 5.42 -20.88
C GLY A 260 21.87 6.28 -19.69
N PHE A 261 22.22 5.86 -18.48
CA PHE A 261 21.82 6.51 -17.23
C PHE A 261 22.95 6.48 -16.19
N VAL A 262 23.74 7.55 -16.14
CA VAL A 262 24.89 7.67 -15.22
C VAL A 262 24.58 8.59 -14.04
N MET A 263 24.77 8.11 -12.81
CA MET A 263 24.52 8.85 -11.56
C MET A 263 25.60 8.51 -10.51
N THR A 264 26.87 8.45 -10.90
CA THR A 264 27.98 8.04 -10.02
C THR A 264 28.27 9.03 -8.88
N ASP A 265 27.64 10.20 -8.90
CA ASP A 265 27.62 11.20 -7.84
C ASP A 265 26.53 10.97 -6.79
N SER A 266 25.62 10.01 -7.03
CA SER A 266 24.57 9.63 -6.10
C SER A 266 25.14 8.97 -4.83
N PRO A 267 24.54 9.21 -3.64
CA PRO A 267 24.89 8.46 -2.43
C PRO A 267 24.60 6.95 -2.54
N LEU A 268 23.83 6.54 -3.55
CA LEU A 268 23.56 5.13 -3.85
C LEU A 268 24.65 4.49 -4.69
N TYR A 269 25.63 5.24 -5.21
CA TYR A 269 26.75 4.67 -5.95
C TYR A 269 27.90 4.32 -4.99
N ASP A 270 28.30 3.06 -4.99
CA ASP A 270 29.49 2.58 -4.29
C ASP A 270 30.67 2.49 -5.25
N ALA A 271 31.64 3.38 -5.06
CA ALA A 271 32.83 3.45 -5.90
C ALA A 271 33.77 2.25 -5.72
N GLU A 272 33.72 1.54 -4.59
CA GLU A 272 34.57 0.37 -4.35
C GLU A 272 34.12 -0.82 -5.20
N SER A 273 32.81 -1.08 -5.25
CA SER A 273 32.22 -2.14 -6.06
C SER A 273 31.88 -1.72 -7.50
N GLY A 274 31.82 -0.41 -7.79
CA GLY A 274 31.37 0.11 -9.07
C GLY A 274 29.88 -0.12 -9.34
N CYS A 275 29.08 -0.28 -8.27
CA CYS A 275 27.68 -0.65 -8.33
C CYS A 275 26.79 0.38 -7.62
N TYR A 276 25.50 0.35 -7.96
CA TYR A 276 24.47 1.16 -7.34
C TYR A 276 23.65 0.31 -6.37
N GLY A 277 23.54 0.75 -5.13
CA GLY A 277 22.78 0.09 -4.08
C GLY A 277 21.31 0.44 -4.07
N LEU A 278 20.48 -0.57 -3.82
CA LEU A 278 19.04 -0.38 -3.64
C LEU A 278 18.78 0.43 -2.36
N ASN A 279 18.09 1.56 -2.52
CA ASN A 279 17.76 2.50 -1.44
C ASN A 279 16.63 1.99 -0.51
N GLY A 280 15.85 1.00 -0.97
CA GLY A 280 14.66 0.52 -0.25
C GLY A 280 13.49 1.50 -0.23
N HIS A 281 13.63 2.69 -0.83
CA HIS A 281 12.54 3.65 -1.00
C HIS A 281 11.58 3.17 -2.10
N GLY A 282 10.58 2.39 -1.70
CA GLY A 282 9.45 1.97 -2.52
C GLY A 282 8.27 1.58 -1.63
N GLY A 283 7.06 1.48 -2.20
CA GLY A 283 5.88 0.99 -1.47
C GLY A 283 5.02 2.09 -0.82
N GLY A 284 4.73 3.16 -1.57
CA GLY A 284 3.76 4.16 -1.13
C GLY A 284 2.32 3.68 -1.29
N TYR A 285 1.50 3.82 -0.24
CA TYR A 285 0.06 3.54 -0.33
C TYR A 285 -0.64 4.61 -1.15
N ARG A 286 -1.29 4.20 -2.24
CA ARG A 286 -2.14 5.05 -3.05
C ARG A 286 -3.48 4.38 -3.22
N ASN A 287 -4.55 5.13 -2.98
CA ASN A 287 -5.86 4.64 -3.34
C ASN A 287 -6.12 5.01 -4.80
N GLU A 288 -5.70 4.11 -5.68
CA GLU A 288 -5.71 4.30 -7.12
C GLU A 288 -6.30 3.06 -7.80
N ARG A 289 -7.03 3.27 -8.89
CA ARG A 289 -7.73 2.21 -9.61
C ARG A 289 -7.44 2.32 -11.09
N ILE A 290 -6.98 1.24 -11.71
CA ILE A 290 -6.93 1.17 -13.18
C ILE A 290 -8.37 0.98 -13.65
N VAL A 291 -8.89 1.95 -14.39
CA VAL A 291 -10.29 1.97 -14.83
C VAL A 291 -10.46 1.75 -16.33
N TRP A 292 -9.38 1.89 -17.10
CA TRP A 292 -9.42 1.63 -18.52
C TRP A 292 -8.02 1.32 -19.06
N ILE A 293 -7.97 0.38 -20.02
CA ILE A 293 -6.78 0.01 -20.76
C ILE A 293 -7.16 -0.01 -22.24
N ASP A 294 -6.45 0.76 -23.05
CA ASP A 294 -6.59 0.79 -24.50
C ASP A 294 -5.30 0.23 -25.13
N GLU A 295 -5.34 -1.03 -25.56
CA GLU A 295 -4.19 -1.73 -26.16
C GLU A 295 -4.26 -1.62 -27.70
N GLY A 296 -3.46 -0.73 -28.27
CA GLY A 296 -3.23 -0.62 -29.71
C GLY A 296 -1.92 -1.29 -30.15
N ALA A 297 -1.75 -1.45 -31.46
CA ALA A 297 -0.58 -2.13 -32.04
C ALA A 297 0.76 -1.44 -31.73
N ASP A 298 0.78 -0.11 -31.75
CA ASP A 298 2.00 0.70 -31.56
C ASP A 298 1.99 1.51 -30.26
N ARG A 299 0.86 1.49 -29.53
CA ARG A 299 0.64 2.31 -28.34
C ARG A 299 -0.35 1.64 -27.41
N CYS A 300 -0.09 1.71 -26.12
CA CYS A 300 -1.04 1.35 -25.08
C CYS A 300 -1.25 2.55 -24.14
N ASP A 301 -2.52 2.87 -23.85
CA ASP A 301 -2.88 3.83 -22.83
C ASP A 301 -3.49 3.10 -21.61
N VAL A 302 -2.98 3.40 -20.42
CA VAL A 302 -3.53 2.90 -19.14
C VAL A 302 -4.01 4.08 -18.33
N TRP A 303 -5.29 4.07 -17.95
CA TRP A 303 -5.93 5.11 -17.17
C TRP A 303 -6.10 4.69 -15.72
N ILE A 304 -5.64 5.56 -14.82
CA ILE A 304 -5.73 5.38 -13.38
C ILE A 304 -6.56 6.51 -12.79
N GLU A 305 -7.62 6.20 -12.07
CA GLU A 305 -8.35 7.14 -11.23
C GLU A 305 -7.70 7.22 -9.84
N GLN A 306 -7.64 8.41 -9.25
CA GLN A 306 -7.01 8.67 -7.95
C GLN A 306 -8.06 9.07 -6.92
N TYR A 307 -7.97 8.48 -5.74
CA TYR A 307 -8.89 8.65 -4.63
C TYR A 307 -8.13 9.01 -3.35
N GLY A 308 -8.78 9.74 -2.46
CA GLY A 308 -8.22 10.16 -1.18
C GLY A 308 -8.32 9.11 -0.10
N GLU A 309 -9.35 8.25 -0.16
CA GLU A 309 -9.64 7.23 0.85
C GLU A 309 -10.51 6.08 0.29
N PRO A 310 -10.47 4.86 0.86
CA PRO A 310 -11.05 3.64 0.29
C PRO A 310 -12.53 3.72 -0.12
N PHE A 311 -13.36 4.45 0.61
CA PHE A 311 -14.79 4.61 0.41
C PHE A 311 -15.18 5.75 -0.53
N GLN A 312 -14.20 6.52 -1.03
CA GLN A 312 -14.48 7.63 -1.92
C GLN A 312 -14.99 7.11 -3.26
N LEU A 313 -16.20 7.53 -3.63
CA LEU A 313 -16.87 7.04 -4.84
C LEU A 313 -16.55 7.87 -6.09
N LEU A 314 -16.11 9.12 -5.92
CA LEU A 314 -15.65 9.99 -7.00
C LEU A 314 -14.13 10.19 -6.94
N PRO A 315 -13.44 10.13 -8.08
CA PRO A 315 -12.00 10.37 -8.12
C PRO A 315 -11.68 11.86 -7.96
N ASN A 316 -10.55 12.16 -7.33
CA ASN A 316 -9.97 13.51 -7.24
C ASN A 316 -9.22 13.91 -8.51
N GLY A 317 -8.91 12.94 -9.37
CA GLY A 317 -8.21 13.13 -10.63
C GLY A 317 -7.91 11.80 -11.30
N ALA A 318 -7.26 11.88 -12.46
CA ALA A 318 -6.81 10.71 -13.19
C ALA A 318 -5.41 10.89 -13.76
N LEU A 319 -4.72 9.78 -13.96
CA LEU A 319 -3.46 9.70 -14.69
C LEU A 319 -3.67 8.88 -15.96
N ARG A 320 -3.11 9.35 -17.07
CA ARG A 320 -2.93 8.54 -18.28
C ARG A 320 -1.46 8.21 -18.46
N TYR A 321 -1.15 6.92 -18.36
CA TYR A 321 0.13 6.36 -18.77
C TYR A 321 0.04 6.04 -20.26
N THR A 322 0.93 6.60 -21.06
CA THR A 322 1.07 6.25 -22.47
C THR A 322 2.35 5.48 -22.66
N LEU A 323 2.23 4.31 -23.29
CA LEU A 323 3.27 3.31 -23.43
C LEU A 323 3.46 2.92 -24.90
N ALA A 324 4.67 2.50 -25.28
CA ALA A 324 4.96 1.82 -26.55
C ALA A 324 5.36 0.37 -26.29
N PRO A 325 4.87 -0.61 -27.07
CA PRO A 325 5.32 -1.99 -26.94
C PRO A 325 6.76 -2.15 -27.43
N ASN A 326 7.56 -2.94 -26.70
CA ASN A 326 8.94 -3.28 -27.07
C ASN A 326 9.04 -4.52 -27.98
N GLY A 327 7.94 -5.27 -28.16
CA GLY A 327 7.91 -6.52 -28.93
C GLY A 327 8.37 -7.78 -28.17
N ASP A 328 8.83 -7.62 -26.92
CA ASP A 328 9.26 -8.70 -26.02
C ASP A 328 8.26 -8.97 -24.87
N GLY A 329 7.06 -8.39 -24.96
CA GLY A 329 6.04 -8.42 -23.91
C GLY A 329 6.21 -7.37 -22.81
N SER A 330 7.23 -6.51 -22.90
CA SER A 330 7.37 -5.31 -22.07
C SER A 330 6.98 -4.04 -22.82
N PHE A 331 6.88 -2.93 -22.09
CA PHE A 331 6.55 -1.63 -22.63
C PHE A 331 7.62 -0.59 -22.29
N ARG A 332 7.77 0.41 -23.15
CA ARG A 332 8.48 1.65 -22.86
C ARG A 332 7.48 2.72 -22.43
N TYR A 333 7.77 3.42 -21.34
CA TYR A 333 7.01 4.60 -20.92
C TYR A 333 7.28 5.77 -21.85
N LEU A 334 6.23 6.39 -22.37
CA LEU A 334 6.32 7.57 -23.23
C LEU A 334 5.95 8.84 -22.49
N SER A 335 4.85 8.82 -21.71
CA SER A 335 4.41 9.98 -20.93
C SER A 335 3.48 9.57 -19.80
N VAL A 336 3.36 10.42 -18.78
CA VAL A 336 2.34 10.33 -17.74
C VAL A 336 1.70 11.70 -17.57
N LYS A 337 0.41 11.80 -17.89
CA LYS A 337 -0.35 13.06 -17.82
C LYS A 337 -1.41 13.00 -16.74
N ALA A 338 -1.53 14.08 -15.97
CA ALA A 338 -2.59 14.24 -15.00
C ALA A 338 -3.80 14.97 -15.61
N PHE A 339 -4.98 14.53 -15.21
CA PHE A 339 -6.25 15.12 -15.57
C PHE A 339 -7.01 15.44 -14.28
N PRO A 340 -7.60 16.65 -14.17
CA PRO A 340 -8.45 16.96 -13.02
C PRO A 340 -9.66 16.02 -13.02
N ALA A 341 -10.28 15.84 -11.84
CA ALA A 341 -11.61 15.27 -11.78
C ALA A 341 -12.54 16.09 -12.70
N VAL A 342 -13.25 15.42 -13.59
CA VAL A 342 -14.28 16.09 -14.40
C VAL A 342 -15.37 16.52 -13.42
N PRO A 343 -15.72 17.82 -13.31
CA PRO A 343 -16.90 18.22 -12.56
C PRO A 343 -18.10 17.53 -13.20
N GLU A 344 -18.87 16.76 -12.44
CA GLU A 344 -20.11 16.20 -12.97
C GLU A 344 -21.01 17.35 -13.44
N SER A 345 -21.45 17.26 -14.69
CA SER A 345 -22.29 18.23 -15.39
C SER A 345 -23.76 18.12 -15.02
#